data_AF-A0A502E0V8-F1
#
_entry.id   AF-A0A502E0V8-F1
#
_cell.length_a   1.000
_cell.length_b   1.000
_cell.length_c   1.000
_cell.angle_alpha   90.00
_cell.angle_beta   90.00
_cell.angle_gamma   90.00
#
_symmetry.space_group_name_H-M   'P 1'
#
loop_
_entity.id
_entity.type
_entity.pdbx_description
1 polymer ?
#
loop_
_entity_poly.entity_id
_entity_poly.type
_entity_poly.pdbx_seq_one_letter_code
_entity_poly.pdbx_strand_id
1 'polypeptide(L)'
;MIKNWIKTNENGIQIPIDIFAPHLFYFDKIDKNLKTEFLEGKRFGIAWEYNGTEVSVFDNEGSVEGFPTANLQYIVAIFRNSNLYPHPNNAIIFNLDGSLKKILQFPKFKSEIILTEIEKNNQTNPPLDDDRLCFYKYSRQTNDQGIEFDILEINYDLEYSESQILDSDTLELTHLLKSRFDRYNF
;
A
#
# COMPACT_ATOMS: atom_id res chain seq x y z
N MET A 1 -19.45 -6.74 -5.59
CA MET A 1 -19.00 -5.34 -5.40
C MET A 1 -18.59 -5.19 -3.95
N ILE A 2 -17.46 -4.52 -3.68
CA ILE A 2 -17.01 -4.23 -2.32
C ILE A 2 -18.04 -3.33 -1.63
N LYS A 3 -18.33 -3.60 -0.36
CA LYS A 3 -19.13 -2.74 0.51
C LYS A 3 -18.43 -2.57 1.84
N ASN A 4 -18.84 -1.55 2.61
CA ASN A 4 -18.47 -1.39 4.02
C ASN A 4 -16.95 -1.52 4.26
N TRP A 5 -16.14 -0.76 3.51
CA TRP A 5 -14.70 -0.74 3.77
C TRP A 5 -14.43 -0.09 5.12
N ILE A 6 -13.68 -0.79 5.96
CA ILE A 6 -13.40 -0.42 7.33
C ILE A 6 -11.89 -0.52 7.58
N LYS A 7 -11.34 0.45 8.31
CA LYS A 7 -10.06 0.30 9.00
C LYS A 7 -10.36 0.06 10.47
N THR A 8 -9.64 -0.87 11.07
CA THR A 8 -9.88 -1.26 12.46
C THR A 8 -8.56 -1.27 13.21
N ASN A 9 -8.54 -0.78 14.45
CA ASN A 9 -7.35 -0.87 15.29
C ASN A 9 -7.39 -2.12 16.20
N GLU A 10 -6.30 -2.39 16.93
CA GLU A 10 -6.23 -3.55 17.82
C GLU A 10 -7.20 -3.52 19.01
N ASN A 11 -7.76 -2.36 19.32
CA ASN A 11 -8.77 -2.19 20.37
C ASN A 11 -10.19 -2.48 19.85
N GLY A 12 -10.34 -2.87 18.58
CA GLY A 12 -11.63 -3.14 17.94
C GLY A 12 -12.38 -1.88 17.50
N ILE A 13 -11.75 -0.70 17.57
CA ILE A 13 -12.35 0.55 17.08
C ILE A 13 -12.32 0.56 15.56
N GLN A 14 -13.48 0.79 14.96
CA GLN A 14 -13.68 0.73 13.51
C GLN A 14 -13.99 2.10 12.95
N ILE A 15 -13.35 2.43 11.82
CA ILE A 15 -13.65 3.62 11.04
C ILE A 15 -14.03 3.26 9.60
N PRO A 16 -15.16 3.77 9.08
CA PRO A 16 -15.52 3.56 7.68
C PRO A 16 -14.63 4.40 6.77
N ILE A 17 -14.30 3.86 5.59
CA ILE A 17 -13.57 4.59 4.55
C ILE A 17 -14.38 4.60 3.26
N ASP A 18 -14.48 5.78 2.65
CA ASP A 18 -15.10 5.96 1.35
C ASP A 18 -14.10 5.59 0.24
N ILE A 19 -14.23 4.37 -0.28
CA ILE A 19 -13.36 3.88 -1.36
C ILE A 19 -13.63 4.58 -2.70
N PHE A 20 -14.72 5.34 -2.85
CA PHE A 20 -15.00 6.09 -4.07
C PHE A 20 -14.46 7.53 -4.01
N ALA A 21 -13.92 7.94 -2.87
CA ALA A 21 -13.27 9.23 -2.68
C ALA A 21 -11.84 9.04 -2.11
N PRO A 22 -10.93 8.36 -2.85
CA PRO A 22 -9.61 7.96 -2.35
C PRO A 22 -8.68 9.14 -2.01
N HIS A 23 -8.99 10.33 -2.52
CA HIS A 23 -8.24 11.56 -2.27
C HIS A 23 -8.65 12.28 -0.98
N LEU A 24 -9.80 11.91 -0.38
CA LEU A 24 -10.26 12.50 0.88
C LEU A 24 -9.54 11.86 2.06
N PHE A 25 -9.24 12.68 3.07
CA PHE A 25 -8.64 12.16 4.28
C PHE A 25 -9.72 11.39 5.07
N TYR A 26 -9.43 10.14 5.45
CA TYR A 26 -10.45 9.24 6.01
C TYR A 26 -11.13 9.78 7.27
N PHE A 27 -10.47 10.69 7.99
CA PHE A 27 -10.98 11.32 9.19
C PHE A 27 -11.91 12.52 8.97
N ASP A 28 -12.08 13.00 7.73
CA ASP A 28 -12.87 14.21 7.46
C ASP A 28 -14.36 14.03 7.78
N LYS A 29 -14.87 12.79 7.72
CA LYS A 29 -16.27 12.44 7.97
C LYS A 29 -16.49 11.69 9.29
N ILE A 30 -15.47 11.58 10.14
CA ILE A 30 -15.50 10.77 11.36
C ILE A 30 -15.68 11.68 12.58
N ASP A 31 -16.51 11.25 13.53
CA ASP A 31 -16.67 11.93 14.81
C ASP A 31 -15.31 12.09 15.54
N LYS A 32 -15.11 13.25 16.19
CA LYS A 32 -13.83 13.59 16.83
C LYS A 32 -13.45 12.62 17.95
N ASN A 33 -14.41 12.11 18.72
CA ASN A 33 -14.13 11.16 19.79
C ASN A 33 -13.73 9.81 19.20
N LEU A 34 -14.49 9.32 18.20
CA LEU A 34 -14.16 8.07 17.51
C LEU A 34 -12.78 8.11 16.85
N LYS A 35 -12.41 9.25 16.23
CA LYS A 35 -11.06 9.47 15.71
C LYS A 35 -10.00 9.35 16.80
N THR A 36 -10.23 9.95 17.95
CA THR A 36 -9.27 9.96 19.06
C THR A 36 -9.06 8.54 19.59
N GLU A 37 -10.14 7.81 19.87
CA GLU A 37 -10.11 6.41 20.29
C GLU A 37 -9.44 5.49 19.25
N PHE A 38 -9.68 5.75 17.96
CA PHE A 38 -9.03 5.00 16.89
C PHE A 38 -7.51 5.19 16.89
N LEU A 39 -7.05 6.43 17.08
CA LEU A 39 -5.63 6.80 17.05
C LEU A 39 -4.85 6.39 18.33
N GLU A 40 -5.53 5.98 19.40
CA GLU A 40 -4.89 5.36 20.55
C GLU A 40 -4.34 3.96 20.25
N GLY A 41 -4.88 3.33 19.20
CA GLY A 41 -4.36 2.08 18.67
C GLY A 41 -2.99 2.25 18.02
N LYS A 42 -2.14 1.25 18.19
CA LYS A 42 -0.79 1.14 17.61
C LYS A 42 -0.75 0.22 16.41
N ARG A 43 -1.76 -0.64 16.24
CA ARG A 43 -1.84 -1.63 15.16
C ARG A 43 -3.17 -1.53 14.45
N PHE A 44 -3.12 -1.75 13.15
CA PHE A 44 -4.28 -1.58 12.28
C PHE A 44 -4.48 -2.79 11.39
N GLY A 45 -5.72 -3.03 11.03
CA GLY A 45 -6.14 -3.97 9.99
C GLY A 45 -7.16 -3.34 9.07
N ILE A 46 -7.56 -4.10 8.06
CA ILE A 46 -8.55 -3.72 7.07
C ILE A 46 -9.65 -4.77 7.02
N ALA A 47 -10.88 -4.34 6.77
CA ALA A 47 -12.02 -5.22 6.57
C ALA A 47 -12.95 -4.65 5.51
N TRP A 48 -13.69 -5.54 4.84
CA TRP A 48 -14.69 -5.17 3.85
C TRP A 48 -15.73 -6.28 3.71
N GLU A 49 -16.87 -5.96 3.12
CA GLU A 49 -17.89 -6.94 2.77
C GLU A 49 -17.81 -7.27 1.26
N TYR A 50 -17.83 -8.57 0.96
CA TYR A 50 -17.92 -9.09 -0.40
C TYR A 50 -18.92 -10.25 -0.45
N ASN A 51 -19.90 -10.15 -1.35
CA ASN A 51 -20.97 -11.14 -1.52
C ASN A 51 -21.69 -11.52 -0.20
N GLY A 52 -21.94 -10.54 0.67
CA GLY A 52 -22.60 -10.73 1.96
C GLY A 52 -21.73 -11.39 3.04
N THR A 53 -20.43 -11.60 2.76
CA THR A 53 -19.45 -12.12 3.71
C THR A 53 -18.50 -11.00 4.12
N GLU A 54 -18.28 -10.84 5.42
CA GLU A 54 -17.21 -9.98 5.92
C GLU A 54 -15.86 -10.67 5.74
N VAL A 55 -14.92 -9.93 5.18
CA VAL A 55 -13.52 -10.33 5.00
C VAL A 55 -12.68 -9.37 5.82
N SER A 56 -11.75 -9.89 6.61
CA SER A 56 -10.83 -9.10 7.41
C SER A 56 -9.40 -9.60 7.26
N VAL A 57 -8.46 -8.66 7.23
CA VAL A 57 -7.02 -8.93 7.19
C VAL A 57 -6.38 -8.17 8.34
N PHE A 58 -5.83 -8.94 9.27
CA PHE A 58 -5.15 -8.47 10.45
C PHE A 58 -3.85 -9.23 10.68
N ASP A 59 -2.90 -8.51 11.26
CA ASP A 59 -1.66 -9.08 11.75
C ASP A 59 -1.60 -8.91 13.27
N ASN A 60 -1.34 -10.00 13.98
CA ASN A 60 -1.27 -9.99 15.44
C ASN A 60 -0.02 -9.32 15.99
N GLU A 61 1.02 -9.17 15.16
CA GLU A 61 2.32 -8.59 15.53
C GLU A 61 2.55 -7.26 14.81
N GLY A 62 2.03 -7.14 13.60
CA GLY A 62 2.18 -5.98 12.73
C GLY A 62 0.94 -5.10 12.57
N SER A 63 1.00 -4.23 11.57
CA SER A 63 -0.16 -3.53 11.01
C SER A 63 -0.33 -3.88 9.56
N VAL A 64 -1.57 -3.86 9.09
CA VAL A 64 -1.94 -4.01 7.69
C VAL A 64 -2.58 -2.72 7.24
N GLU A 65 -2.00 -2.09 6.23
CA GLU A 65 -2.63 -1.01 5.49
C GLU A 65 -3.00 -1.52 4.11
N GLY A 66 -4.22 -1.30 3.65
CA GLY A 66 -4.58 -1.72 2.32
C GLY A 66 -5.78 -0.99 1.80
N PHE A 67 -6.03 -1.20 0.51
CA PHE A 67 -7.08 -0.51 -0.22
C PHE A 67 -7.34 -1.25 -1.55
N PRO A 68 -8.55 -1.15 -2.12
CA PRO A 68 -8.82 -1.77 -3.41
C PRO A 68 -8.05 -1.09 -4.56
N THR A 69 -7.74 -1.89 -5.58
CA THR A 69 -7.26 -1.43 -6.89
C THR A 69 -8.28 -0.52 -7.57
N ALA A 70 -7.84 0.33 -8.49
CA ALA A 70 -8.69 1.29 -9.19
C ALA A 70 -9.84 0.61 -9.94
N ASN A 71 -9.58 -0.57 -10.51
CA ASN A 71 -10.60 -1.40 -11.16
C ASN A 71 -11.52 -2.16 -10.17
N LEU A 72 -11.29 -2.04 -8.86
CA LEU A 72 -12.02 -2.68 -7.77
C LEU A 72 -12.07 -4.22 -7.84
N GLN A 73 -11.09 -4.85 -8.50
CA GLN A 73 -11.02 -6.31 -8.66
C GLN A 73 -10.16 -6.99 -7.60
N TYR A 74 -9.23 -6.26 -6.99
CA TYR A 74 -8.28 -6.80 -6.02
C TYR A 74 -8.09 -5.85 -4.85
N ILE A 75 -7.53 -6.39 -3.76
CA ILE A 75 -7.10 -5.61 -2.60
C ILE A 75 -5.57 -5.65 -2.53
N VAL A 76 -4.94 -4.47 -2.49
CA VAL A 76 -3.51 -4.36 -2.17
C VAL A 76 -3.37 -4.11 -0.68
N ALA A 77 -2.57 -4.92 -0.01
CA ALA A 77 -2.29 -4.83 1.42
C ALA A 77 -0.79 -4.80 1.67
N ILE A 78 -0.32 -3.82 2.42
CA ILE A 78 1.06 -3.66 2.88
C ILE A 78 1.11 -3.99 4.37
N PHE A 79 1.86 -5.03 4.69
CA PHE A 79 2.14 -5.47 6.03
C PHE A 79 3.34 -4.70 6.58
N ARG A 80 3.24 -4.20 7.82
CA ARG A 80 4.30 -3.47 8.53
C ARG A 80 4.63 -4.20 9.82
N ASN A 81 5.91 -4.46 10.07
CA ASN A 81 6.37 -5.20 11.25
C ASN A 81 5.71 -6.59 11.39
N SER A 82 5.50 -7.26 10.26
CA SER A 82 4.88 -8.59 10.19
C SER A 82 5.94 -9.69 10.19
N ASN A 83 5.72 -10.75 10.97
CA ASN A 83 6.49 -11.99 10.82
C ASN A 83 5.92 -12.90 9.72
N LEU A 84 4.66 -12.70 9.29
CA LEU A 84 4.04 -13.47 8.21
C LEU A 84 4.52 -13.01 6.84
N TYR A 85 4.61 -11.70 6.65
CA TYR A 85 5.05 -11.05 5.43
C TYR A 85 6.12 -10.00 5.75
N PRO A 86 7.34 -10.43 6.15
CA PRO A 86 8.42 -9.53 6.49
C PRO A 86 8.94 -8.79 5.26
N HIS A 87 9.69 -7.70 5.50
CA HIS A 87 10.47 -7.08 4.44
C HIS A 87 11.45 -8.09 3.81
N PRO A 88 11.69 -8.04 2.50
CA PRO A 88 11.10 -7.10 1.55
C PRO A 88 9.67 -7.48 1.10
N ASN A 89 9.25 -8.75 1.23
CA ASN A 89 8.00 -9.32 0.67
C ASN A 89 6.69 -8.92 1.37
N ASN A 90 6.55 -7.65 1.74
CA ASN A 90 5.48 -7.18 2.63
C ASN A 90 4.24 -6.64 1.91
N ALA A 91 4.20 -6.57 0.58
CA ALA A 91 3.00 -6.21 -0.18
C ALA A 91 2.33 -7.43 -0.81
N ILE A 92 1.04 -7.56 -0.51
CA ILE A 92 0.22 -8.71 -0.83
C ILE A 92 -1.01 -8.25 -1.59
N ILE A 93 -1.37 -9.00 -2.62
CA ILE A 93 -2.62 -8.81 -3.36
C ILE A 93 -3.55 -9.95 -2.98
N PHE A 94 -4.75 -9.58 -2.53
CA PHE A 94 -5.84 -10.48 -2.26
C PHE A 94 -6.93 -10.36 -3.33
N ASN A 95 -7.63 -11.46 -3.58
CA ASN A 95 -8.93 -11.42 -4.23
C ASN A 95 -9.96 -10.76 -3.29
N LEU A 96 -11.11 -10.37 -3.83
CA LEU A 96 -12.17 -9.72 -3.05
C LEU A 96 -12.79 -10.61 -1.97
N ASP A 97 -12.63 -11.92 -2.05
CA ASP A 97 -13.04 -12.87 -1.01
C ASP A 97 -11.99 -13.07 0.10
N GLY A 98 -10.86 -12.34 0.02
CA GLY A 98 -9.76 -12.43 0.99
C GLY A 98 -8.74 -13.52 0.69
N SER A 99 -8.95 -14.34 -0.33
CA SER A 99 -7.97 -15.35 -0.71
C SER A 99 -6.70 -14.71 -1.28
N LEU A 100 -5.53 -15.28 -0.97
CA LEU A 100 -4.25 -14.81 -1.48
C LEU A 100 -4.20 -14.94 -3.01
N LYS A 101 -3.99 -13.82 -3.70
CA LYS A 101 -3.81 -13.79 -5.16
C LYS A 101 -2.33 -13.79 -5.53
N LYS A 102 -1.54 -12.93 -4.90
CA LYS A 102 -0.12 -12.71 -5.25
C LYS A 102 0.66 -12.08 -4.10
N ILE A 103 1.92 -12.48 -3.94
CA ILE A 103 2.91 -11.74 -3.16
C ILE A 103 3.72 -10.90 -4.16
N LEU A 104 3.67 -9.57 -4.03
CA LEU A 104 4.35 -8.69 -4.96
C LEU A 104 5.87 -8.85 -4.86
N GLN A 105 6.50 -9.00 -6.02
CA GLN A 105 7.96 -9.03 -6.13
C GLN A 105 8.48 -7.61 -6.36
N PHE A 106 9.70 -7.33 -5.90
CA PHE A 106 10.29 -6.02 -6.13
C PHE A 106 10.61 -5.85 -7.62
N PRO A 107 10.12 -4.77 -8.25
CA PRO A 107 10.58 -4.40 -9.56
C PRO A 107 12.02 -3.90 -9.47
N LYS A 108 12.66 -3.80 -10.62
CA LYS A 108 13.88 -2.99 -10.72
C LYS A 108 13.54 -1.53 -10.42
N PHE A 109 14.40 -0.89 -9.62
CA PHE A 109 14.42 0.55 -9.46
C PHE A 109 14.69 1.23 -10.81
N LYS A 110 14.09 2.42 -10.98
CA LYS A 110 14.15 3.20 -12.23
C LYS A 110 14.64 4.61 -12.01
N SER A 111 14.58 5.13 -10.78
CA SER A 111 15.10 6.44 -10.41
C SER A 111 16.62 6.48 -10.56
N GLU A 112 17.13 7.44 -11.30
CA GLU A 112 18.57 7.61 -11.54
C GLU A 112 19.38 7.75 -10.24
N ILE A 113 18.83 8.46 -9.25
CA ILE A 113 19.48 8.65 -7.95
C ILE A 113 19.62 7.33 -7.21
N ILE A 114 18.56 6.49 -7.22
CA ILE A 114 18.59 5.17 -6.59
C ILE A 114 19.56 4.25 -7.32
N LEU A 115 19.53 4.27 -8.66
CA LEU A 115 20.44 3.48 -9.48
C LEU A 115 21.91 3.85 -9.23
N THR A 116 22.20 5.14 -9.07
CA THR A 116 23.55 5.63 -8.73
C THR A 116 24.00 5.11 -7.37
N GLU A 117 23.12 5.09 -6.37
CA GLU A 117 23.46 4.62 -5.03
C GLU A 117 23.65 3.08 -4.99
N ILE A 118 22.80 2.33 -5.71
CA ILE A 118 22.98 0.88 -5.90
C ILE A 118 24.34 0.57 -6.55
N GLU A 119 24.72 1.32 -7.59
CA GLU A 119 26.02 1.16 -8.26
C GLU A 119 27.18 1.51 -7.32
N LYS A 120 27.10 2.65 -6.63
CA LYS A 120 28.11 3.09 -5.64
C LYS A 120 28.33 2.06 -4.53
N ASN A 121 27.28 1.35 -4.13
CA ASN A 121 27.33 0.30 -3.10
C ASN A 121 27.60 -1.11 -3.67
N ASN A 122 27.80 -1.26 -4.98
CA ASN A 122 27.98 -2.55 -5.68
C ASN A 122 26.84 -3.57 -5.39
N GLN A 123 25.60 -3.11 -5.32
CA GLN A 123 24.43 -3.94 -5.06
C GLN A 123 23.73 -4.38 -6.35
N THR A 124 22.86 -5.39 -6.26
CA THR A 124 21.95 -5.77 -7.36
C THR A 124 20.78 -4.79 -7.47
N ASN A 125 20.09 -4.79 -8.61
CA ASN A 125 18.83 -4.07 -8.78
C ASN A 125 17.67 -5.04 -9.04
N PRO A 126 16.72 -5.21 -8.09
CA PRO A 126 16.68 -4.60 -6.76
C PRO A 126 17.70 -5.22 -5.77
N PRO A 127 18.09 -4.50 -4.70
CA PRO A 127 18.99 -4.99 -3.65
C PRO A 127 18.21 -5.85 -2.64
N LEU A 128 17.86 -7.09 -3.01
CA LEU A 128 16.98 -7.94 -2.21
C LEU A 128 17.52 -8.34 -0.83
N ASP A 129 18.84 -8.23 -0.63
CA ASP A 129 19.51 -8.50 0.65
C ASP A 129 19.46 -7.31 1.62
N ASP A 130 18.88 -6.17 1.21
CA ASP A 130 18.74 -4.96 2.02
C ASP A 130 17.52 -5.05 2.96
N ASP A 131 17.75 -4.90 4.27
CA ASP A 131 16.71 -5.03 5.30
C ASP A 131 15.76 -3.81 5.37
N ARG A 132 16.13 -2.70 4.71
CA ARG A 132 15.34 -1.47 4.61
C ARG A 132 14.52 -1.43 3.31
N LEU A 133 14.75 -2.36 2.39
CA LEU A 133 13.95 -2.49 1.18
C LEU A 133 12.52 -2.93 1.53
N CYS A 134 11.53 -2.10 1.24
CA CYS A 134 10.14 -2.46 1.49
C CYS A 134 9.16 -1.72 0.59
N PHE A 135 7.97 -2.31 0.40
CA PHE A 135 6.83 -1.55 -0.06
C PHE A 135 6.33 -0.69 1.10
N TYR A 136 6.31 0.62 0.88
CA TYR A 136 6.04 1.58 1.93
C TYR A 136 4.60 2.07 1.93
N LYS A 137 4.05 2.38 0.75
CA LYS A 137 2.71 2.98 0.67
C LYS A 137 2.01 2.59 -0.61
N TYR A 138 0.72 2.30 -0.49
CA TYR A 138 -0.19 2.19 -1.61
C TYR A 138 -1.06 3.44 -1.70
N SER A 139 -1.34 3.92 -2.92
CA SER A 139 -2.30 4.99 -3.15
C SER A 139 -2.94 4.87 -4.53
N ARG A 140 -4.14 5.43 -4.66
CA ARG A 140 -4.78 5.68 -5.96
C ARG A 140 -4.65 7.14 -6.33
N GLN A 141 -4.37 7.41 -7.60
CA GLN A 141 -4.39 8.76 -8.15
C GLN A 141 -5.22 8.77 -9.42
N THR A 142 -5.66 9.96 -9.79
CA THR A 142 -6.42 10.21 -11.01
C THR A 142 -5.60 11.17 -11.87
N ASN A 143 -5.42 10.85 -13.15
CA ASN A 143 -4.75 11.75 -14.09
C ASN A 143 -5.71 12.83 -14.61
N ASP A 144 -5.20 13.75 -15.44
CA ASP A 144 -5.98 14.85 -16.04
C ASP A 144 -7.13 14.37 -16.95
N GLN A 145 -7.11 13.11 -17.37
CA GLN A 145 -8.16 12.47 -18.18
C GLN A 145 -9.25 11.80 -17.31
N GLY A 146 -9.14 11.86 -15.99
CA GLY A 146 -10.06 11.20 -15.07
C GLY A 146 -9.79 9.69 -14.92
N ILE A 147 -8.66 9.18 -15.42
CA ILE A 147 -8.31 7.76 -15.30
C ILE A 147 -7.64 7.55 -13.95
N GLU A 148 -8.22 6.65 -13.14
CA GLU A 148 -7.61 6.19 -11.90
C GLU A 148 -6.52 5.14 -12.17
N PHE A 149 -5.41 5.23 -11.43
CA PHE A 149 -4.33 4.26 -11.49
C PHE A 149 -3.74 4.01 -10.10
N ASP A 150 -3.18 2.82 -9.95
CA ASP A 150 -2.67 2.28 -8.70
C ASP A 150 -1.17 2.57 -8.59
N ILE A 151 -0.72 3.01 -7.42
CA ILE A 151 0.67 3.40 -7.17
C ILE A 151 1.17 2.68 -5.92
N LEU A 152 2.34 2.03 -6.03
CA LEU A 152 3.11 1.61 -4.87
C LEU A 152 4.41 2.41 -4.76
N GLU A 153 4.64 2.95 -3.56
CA GLU A 153 5.90 3.51 -3.13
C GLU A 153 6.80 2.42 -2.56
N ILE A 154 8.04 2.40 -3.01
CA ILE A 154 9.09 1.46 -2.68
C ILE A 154 10.20 2.25 -1.99
N ASN A 155 10.54 1.88 -0.75
CA ASN A 155 11.65 2.48 -0.02
C ASN A 155 12.94 1.67 -0.23
N TYR A 156 14.05 2.40 -0.32
CA TYR A 156 15.42 1.90 -0.32
C TYR A 156 16.26 2.74 0.66
N ASP A 157 16.91 2.07 1.61
CA ASP A 157 17.81 2.68 2.61
C ASP A 157 17.24 3.88 3.41
N LEU A 158 15.93 3.88 3.73
CA LEU A 158 15.17 4.92 4.47
C LEU A 158 15.13 6.34 3.84
N GLU A 159 16.17 6.72 3.11
CA GLU A 159 16.36 8.02 2.50
C GLU A 159 15.86 8.05 1.07
N TYR A 160 15.91 6.92 0.36
CA TYR A 160 15.47 6.83 -1.02
C TYR A 160 14.10 6.16 -1.13
N SER A 161 13.25 6.71 -1.97
CA SER A 161 12.03 6.04 -2.38
C SER A 161 11.65 6.41 -3.79
N GLU A 162 11.01 5.47 -4.48
CA GLU A 162 10.33 5.74 -5.74
C GLU A 162 8.93 5.16 -5.73
N SER A 163 8.05 5.79 -6.50
CA SER A 163 6.69 5.33 -6.75
C SER A 163 6.63 4.73 -8.14
N GLN A 164 6.11 3.51 -8.25
CA GLN A 164 5.81 2.88 -9.53
C GLN A 164 4.31 2.61 -9.68
N ILE A 165 3.86 2.59 -10.94
CA ILE A 165 2.47 2.26 -11.29
C ILE A 165 2.28 0.75 -11.22
N LEU A 166 1.29 0.30 -10.44
CA LEU A 166 0.82 -1.08 -10.44
C LEU A 166 -0.18 -1.25 -11.60
N ASP A 167 0.17 -2.09 -12.56
CA ASP A 167 -0.73 -2.42 -13.66
C ASP A 167 -1.82 -3.38 -13.16
N SER A 168 -3.08 -2.99 -13.27
CA SER A 168 -4.20 -3.72 -12.64
C SER A 168 -4.53 -5.05 -13.34
N ASP A 169 -4.03 -5.30 -14.56
CA ASP A 169 -4.26 -6.53 -15.31
C ASP A 169 -3.18 -7.57 -15.03
N THR A 170 -1.91 -7.15 -15.05
CA THR A 170 -0.75 -8.02 -14.82
C THR A 170 -0.38 -8.13 -13.35
N LEU A 171 -0.82 -7.18 -12.53
CA LEU A 171 -0.44 -7.03 -11.12
C LEU A 171 1.07 -6.90 -10.93
N GLU A 172 1.74 -6.29 -11.91
CA GLU A 172 3.17 -5.98 -11.87
C GLU A 172 3.39 -4.47 -11.76
N LEU A 173 4.51 -4.09 -11.15
CA LEU A 173 4.95 -2.70 -11.11
C LEU A 173 5.69 -2.36 -12.40
N THR A 174 5.23 -1.30 -13.06
CA THR A 174 5.61 -0.97 -14.42
C THR A 174 6.38 0.35 -14.48
N HIS A 175 5.72 1.50 -14.53
CA HIS A 175 6.36 2.77 -14.86
C HIS A 175 6.80 3.52 -13.61
N LEU A 176 7.95 4.20 -13.68
CA LEU A 176 8.34 5.19 -12.67
C LEU A 176 7.36 6.36 -12.75
N LEU A 177 6.73 6.68 -11.62
CA LEU A 177 5.90 7.87 -11.50
C LEU A 177 6.69 9.05 -10.94
N LYS A 178 7.40 8.81 -9.83
CA LYS A 178 8.23 9.82 -9.16
C LYS A 178 9.22 9.17 -8.21
N SER A 179 10.31 9.85 -7.93
CA SER A 179 11.23 9.62 -6.82
C SER A 179 10.99 10.66 -5.72
N ARG A 180 11.35 10.32 -4.48
CA ARG A 180 11.36 11.28 -3.36
C ARG A 180 12.16 12.55 -3.68
N PHE A 181 13.19 12.40 -4.51
CA PHE A 181 14.12 13.45 -4.89
C PHE A 181 13.72 14.20 -6.17
N ASP A 182 12.59 13.88 -6.79
CA ASP A 182 12.07 14.59 -7.98
C ASP A 182 11.49 15.97 -7.62
N ARG A 183 12.13 16.70 -6.72
CA ARG A 183 11.85 18.13 -6.53
C ARG A 183 12.62 18.88 -7.61
N TYR A 184 11.91 19.81 -8.27
CA TYR A 184 12.38 20.72 -9.33
C TYR A 184 12.25 20.22 -10.77
N ASN A 185 11.02 19.98 -11.25
CA ASN A 185 10.63 20.26 -12.64
C ASN A 185 9.09 20.39 -12.71
N PHE A 186 8.57 21.53 -12.27
CA PHE A 186 7.26 22.06 -12.68
C PHE A 186 7.49 23.41 -13.34
#